data_AF-A0A2I0PCG5-F1
#
_entry.id   AF-A0A2I0PCG5-F1
#
_cell.length_a   1.000
_cell.length_b   1.000
_cell.length_c   1.000
_cell.angle_alpha   90.00
_cell.angle_beta   90.00
_cell.angle_gamma   90.00
#
_symmetry.space_group_name_H-M   'P 1'
#
loop_
_entity.id
_entity.type
_entity.pdbx_description
1 polymer ?
#
loop_
_entity_poly.entity_id
_entity_poly.type
_entity_poly.pdbx_seq_one_letter_code
_entity_poly.pdbx_strand_id
1 'polypeptide(L)'
;MAGNTPSIPVALAPPTAVQQAVIRLLAIPLLVYCAWLAEIFLLEGNRALFLEPATLPLVLYTVIGCILTGMIIPVLILRRSFLSGAVNMFQAGFRSLRRTVLACTLTGAACCLIALLMTPADPSRTALFYLFLLYLPTGIAAAMVCWVLAGTHLQALVRSGGAIASIPTGIVITAILFGLTIRVHTPATGLADPLGTGILLGIGAALFFFAVRDVYATSIVLATGMVLLFPARAGTGIPESLLPGVVFCAFLAVLALLAIHGYFVRTYTTVIVVPDSPIPNPGHEDPGS
;
A
#
# COMPACT_ATOMS: atom_id res chain seq x y z
N MET A 1 60.06 11.79 -14.43
CA MET A 1 59.60 10.42 -14.11
C MET A 1 58.45 10.56 -13.13
N ALA A 2 57.21 10.39 -13.60
CA ALA A 2 56.01 10.52 -12.78
C ALA A 2 55.91 9.30 -11.86
N GLY A 3 55.95 9.53 -10.54
CA GLY A 3 55.85 8.47 -9.54
C GLY A 3 54.43 7.93 -9.48
N ASN A 4 54.23 6.71 -9.97
CA ASN A 4 53.05 5.90 -9.67
C ASN A 4 53.05 5.60 -8.17
N THR A 5 52.25 6.35 -7.41
CA THR A 5 51.92 5.96 -6.05
C THR A 5 50.89 4.83 -6.13
N PRO A 6 51.19 3.64 -5.57
CA PRO A 6 50.26 2.52 -5.59
C PRO A 6 49.03 2.91 -4.76
N SER A 7 47.86 2.96 -5.41
CA SER A 7 46.58 3.14 -4.76
C SER A 7 46.32 1.93 -3.86
N ILE A 8 46.44 2.12 -2.55
CA ILE A 8 46.05 1.10 -1.58
C ILE A 8 44.54 0.91 -1.72
N PRO A 9 44.05 -0.31 -2.03
CA PRO A 9 42.62 -0.57 -2.09
C PRO A 9 42.05 -0.35 -0.68
N VAL A 10 41.23 0.69 -0.53
CA VAL A 10 40.47 0.93 0.69
C VAL A 10 39.47 -0.21 0.82
N ALA A 11 39.83 -1.24 1.59
CA ALA A 11 38.93 -2.32 1.94
C ALA A 11 37.76 -1.71 2.73
N LEU A 12 36.57 -1.69 2.12
CA LEU A 12 35.35 -1.25 2.81
C LEU A 12 35.17 -2.12 4.05
N ALA A 13 35.19 -1.49 5.23
CA ALA A 13 34.91 -2.18 6.48
C ALA A 13 33.52 -2.85 6.41
N PRO A 14 33.36 -4.07 6.97
CA PRO A 14 32.08 -4.75 6.93
C PRO A 14 31.00 -3.93 7.66
N PRO A 15 29.75 -3.93 7.17
CA PRO A 15 28.68 -3.17 7.78
C PRO A 15 28.42 -3.65 9.20
N THR A 16 28.22 -2.70 10.11
CA THR A 16 27.87 -2.97 11.51
C THR A 16 26.54 -3.71 11.61
N ALA A 17 26.31 -4.42 12.72
CA ALA A 17 25.05 -5.15 12.95
C ALA A 17 23.79 -4.26 12.80
N VAL A 18 23.90 -2.98 13.16
CA VAL A 18 22.84 -1.97 13.00
C VAL A 18 22.58 -1.66 11.52
N GLN A 19 23.64 -1.44 10.72
CA GLN A 19 23.51 -1.23 9.29
C GLN A 19 22.89 -2.44 8.58
N GLN A 20 23.27 -3.66 8.98
CA GLN A 20 22.66 -4.88 8.42
C GLN A 20 21.17 -4.99 8.74
N ALA A 21 20.75 -4.61 9.96
CA ALA A 21 19.35 -4.58 10.33
C ALA A 21 18.56 -3.56 9.51
N VAL A 22 19.11 -2.36 9.31
CA VAL A 22 18.52 -1.30 8.47
C VAL A 22 18.38 -1.76 7.01
N ILE A 23 19.44 -2.33 6.43
CA ILE A 23 19.42 -2.81 5.05
C ILE A 23 18.34 -3.89 4.90
N ARG A 24 18.25 -4.84 5.83
CA ARG A 24 17.21 -5.89 5.78
C ARG A 24 15.80 -5.31 5.90
N LEU A 25 15.61 -4.31 6.76
CA LEU A 25 14.32 -3.64 6.96
C LEU A 25 13.80 -2.97 5.68
N LEU A 26 14.69 -2.45 4.83
CA LEU A 26 14.34 -1.78 3.58
C LEU A 26 14.32 -2.73 2.37
N ALA A 27 15.34 -3.58 2.26
CA ALA A 27 15.53 -4.45 1.11
C ALA A 27 14.39 -5.46 0.97
N ILE A 28 13.89 -6.01 2.07
CA ILE A 28 12.82 -7.02 2.02
C ILE A 28 11.51 -6.43 1.45
N PRO A 29 10.95 -5.32 1.99
CA PRO A 29 9.79 -4.65 1.40
C PRO A 29 9.99 -4.27 -0.07
N LEU A 30 11.18 -3.75 -0.42
CA LEU A 30 11.45 -3.33 -1.79
C LEU A 30 11.52 -4.51 -2.76
N LEU A 31 12.13 -5.64 -2.36
CA LEU A 31 12.16 -6.86 -3.17
C LEU A 31 10.76 -7.42 -3.40
N VAL A 32 9.91 -7.40 -2.38
CA VAL A 32 8.51 -7.83 -2.49
C VAL A 32 7.73 -6.90 -3.41
N TYR A 33 7.92 -5.59 -3.29
CA TYR A 33 7.35 -4.62 -4.21
C TYR A 33 7.81 -4.88 -5.66
N CYS A 34 9.10 -5.11 -5.90
CA CYS A 34 9.63 -5.40 -7.23
C CYS A 34 9.07 -6.71 -7.81
N ALA A 35 8.95 -7.76 -6.99
CA ALA A 35 8.35 -9.03 -7.40
C ALA A 35 6.88 -8.85 -7.77
N TRP A 36 6.12 -8.14 -6.92
CA TRP A 36 4.72 -7.80 -7.16
C TRP A 36 4.54 -6.94 -8.43
N LEU A 37 5.43 -5.96 -8.65
CA LEU A 37 5.44 -5.13 -9.84
C LEU A 37 5.69 -5.95 -11.12
N ALA A 38 6.62 -6.92 -11.06
CA ALA A 38 6.89 -7.83 -12.17
C ALA A 38 5.69 -8.74 -12.46
N GLU A 39 5.00 -9.23 -11.44
CA GLU A 39 3.77 -10.01 -11.63
C GLU A 39 2.64 -9.19 -12.24
N ILE A 40 2.46 -7.94 -11.81
CA ILE A 40 1.50 -7.02 -12.44
C ILE A 40 1.84 -6.85 -13.91
N PHE A 41 3.11 -6.60 -14.24
CA PHE A 41 3.55 -6.48 -15.63
C PHE A 41 3.21 -7.74 -16.43
N LEU A 42 3.50 -8.92 -15.91
CA LEU A 42 3.31 -10.19 -16.61
C LEU A 42 1.83 -10.59 -16.77
N LEU A 43 1.02 -10.39 -15.72
CA LEU A 43 -0.35 -10.88 -15.65
C LEU A 43 -1.37 -9.88 -16.21
N GLU A 44 -1.16 -8.59 -15.98
CA GLU A 44 -2.13 -7.54 -16.32
C GLU A 44 -1.59 -6.62 -17.41
N GLY A 45 -0.40 -6.03 -17.21
CA GLY A 45 0.14 -4.99 -18.10
C GLY A 45 0.44 -5.47 -19.52
N ASN A 46 1.18 -6.59 -19.65
CA ASN A 46 1.58 -7.17 -20.94
C ASN A 46 0.38 -7.74 -21.73
N ARG A 47 -0.67 -8.15 -21.03
CA ARG A 47 -1.89 -8.71 -21.64
C ARG A 47 -3.00 -7.67 -21.83
N ALA A 48 -2.77 -6.43 -21.40
CA ALA A 48 -3.79 -5.39 -21.37
C ALA A 48 -5.10 -5.89 -20.74
N LEU A 49 -5.01 -6.65 -19.64
CA LEU A 49 -6.13 -7.44 -19.10
C LEU A 49 -7.37 -6.61 -18.78
N PHE A 50 -7.21 -5.35 -18.38
CA PHE A 50 -8.36 -4.48 -18.12
C PHE A 50 -8.99 -3.90 -19.40
N LEU A 51 -8.26 -3.81 -20.51
CA LEU A 51 -8.81 -3.39 -21.80
C LEU A 51 -9.61 -4.53 -22.46
N GLU A 52 -9.12 -5.75 -22.37
CA GLU A 52 -9.76 -6.95 -22.91
C GLU A 52 -9.99 -8.00 -21.80
N PRO A 53 -10.94 -7.74 -20.88
CA PRO A 53 -11.13 -8.59 -19.73
C PRO A 53 -11.67 -9.97 -20.12
N ALA A 54 -11.05 -11.00 -19.56
CA ALA A 54 -11.52 -12.37 -19.64
C ALA A 54 -11.53 -12.98 -18.23
N THR A 55 -12.56 -13.79 -17.94
CA THR A 55 -12.81 -14.30 -16.57
C THR A 55 -11.62 -15.05 -15.99
N LEU A 56 -11.04 -16.00 -16.74
CA LEU A 56 -9.93 -16.82 -16.23
C LEU A 56 -8.66 -15.98 -15.96
N PRO A 57 -8.14 -15.17 -16.90
CA PRO A 57 -7.04 -14.25 -16.61
C PRO A 57 -7.30 -13.30 -15.44
N LEU A 58 -8.52 -12.78 -15.30
CA LEU A 58 -8.90 -11.92 -14.18
C LEU A 58 -8.84 -12.63 -12.83
N VAL A 59 -9.34 -13.88 -12.77
CA VAL A 59 -9.27 -14.72 -11.57
C VAL A 59 -7.81 -15.03 -11.24
N LEU A 60 -6.99 -15.40 -12.22
CA LEU A 60 -5.56 -15.68 -12.01
C LEU A 60 -4.81 -14.45 -11.51
N TYR A 61 -5.04 -13.28 -12.10
CA TYR A 61 -4.47 -12.02 -11.64
C TYR A 61 -4.88 -11.70 -10.20
N THR A 62 -6.16 -11.88 -9.87
CA THR A 62 -6.68 -11.63 -8.52
C THR A 62 -6.05 -12.58 -7.49
N VAL A 63 -5.99 -13.88 -7.80
CA VAL A 63 -5.43 -14.87 -6.85
C VAL A 63 -3.92 -14.68 -6.70
N ILE A 64 -3.18 -14.61 -7.79
CA ILE A 64 -1.71 -14.58 -7.76
C ILE A 64 -1.23 -13.18 -7.37
N GLY A 65 -1.51 -12.19 -8.22
CA GLY A 65 -0.98 -10.83 -8.08
C GLY A 65 -1.63 -10.03 -6.95
N CYS A 66 -2.94 -10.15 -6.75
CA CYS A 66 -3.59 -9.37 -5.69
C CYS A 66 -3.54 -10.06 -4.33
N ILE A 67 -3.91 -11.34 -4.23
CA ILE A 67 -4.06 -12.00 -2.94
C ILE A 67 -2.73 -12.58 -2.44
N LEU A 68 -2.12 -13.51 -3.19
CA LEU A 68 -0.92 -14.21 -2.71
C LEU A 68 0.24 -13.23 -2.52
N THR A 69 0.60 -12.48 -3.54
CA THR A 69 1.73 -11.56 -3.46
C THR A 69 1.37 -10.18 -2.95
N GLY A 70 0.21 -9.66 -3.35
CA GLY A 70 -0.26 -8.34 -2.92
C GLY A 70 -0.78 -8.26 -1.48
N MET A 71 -1.20 -9.36 -0.84
CA MET A 71 -1.74 -9.34 0.52
C MET A 71 -1.04 -10.32 1.47
N ILE A 72 -0.92 -11.60 1.10
CA ILE A 72 -0.39 -12.64 2.00
C ILE A 72 1.11 -12.46 2.25
N ILE A 73 1.94 -12.25 1.23
CA ILE A 73 3.38 -12.02 1.41
C ILE A 73 3.66 -10.80 2.31
N PRO A 74 3.04 -9.62 2.11
CA PRO A 74 3.14 -8.49 3.03
C PRO A 74 2.87 -8.87 4.49
N VAL A 75 1.83 -9.66 4.75
CA VAL A 75 1.46 -10.13 6.09
C VAL A 75 2.53 -11.03 6.69
N LEU A 76 3.09 -11.96 5.91
CA LEU A 76 4.16 -12.86 6.37
C LEU A 76 5.42 -12.10 6.77
N ILE A 77 5.73 -11.00 6.06
CA ILE A 77 6.87 -10.14 6.39
C ILE A 77 6.56 -9.28 7.62
N LEU A 78 5.38 -8.64 7.64
CA LEU A 78 4.93 -7.83 8.78
C LEU A 78 4.86 -8.62 10.07
N ARG A 79 4.51 -9.90 10.02
CA ARG A 79 4.54 -10.81 11.18
C ARG A 79 5.88 -10.76 11.91
N ARG A 80 7.00 -10.78 11.17
CA ARG A 80 8.33 -10.69 11.80
C ARG A 80 8.58 -9.32 12.43
N SER A 81 8.11 -8.26 11.78
CA SER A 81 8.21 -6.88 12.26
C SER A 81 7.30 -6.58 13.46
N PHE A 82 6.16 -7.26 13.59
CA PHE A 82 5.31 -7.21 14.78
C PHE A 82 5.97 -7.91 15.96
N LEU A 83 6.57 -9.09 15.73
CA LEU A 83 7.25 -9.84 16.78
C LEU A 83 8.50 -9.12 17.33
N SER A 84 9.15 -8.28 16.52
CA SER A 84 10.26 -7.44 16.98
C SER A 84 9.83 -6.12 17.62
N GLY A 85 8.52 -5.81 17.64
CA GLY A 85 7.99 -4.52 18.12
C GLY A 85 8.33 -3.32 17.22
N ALA A 86 8.90 -3.55 16.04
CA ALA A 86 9.29 -2.49 15.11
C ALA A 86 8.06 -1.76 14.52
N VAL A 87 6.95 -2.48 14.33
CA VAL A 87 5.70 -1.97 13.78
C VAL A 87 4.55 -2.34 14.71
N ASN A 88 3.56 -1.44 14.87
CA ASN A 88 2.32 -1.73 15.59
C ASN A 88 1.15 -1.92 14.61
N MET A 89 0.17 -2.75 14.96
CA MET A 89 -1.05 -3.02 14.18
C MET A 89 -1.77 -1.71 13.78
N PHE A 90 -1.77 -0.73 14.68
CA PHE A 90 -2.28 0.62 14.41
C PHE A 90 -1.54 1.31 13.25
N GLN A 91 -0.21 1.21 13.22
CA GLN A 91 0.61 1.85 12.17
C GLN A 91 0.39 1.16 10.82
N ALA A 92 0.16 -0.16 10.85
CA ALA A 92 -0.23 -0.97 9.70
C ALA A 92 -1.67 -0.71 9.22
N GLY A 93 -2.46 0.12 9.91
CA GLY A 93 -3.81 0.47 9.50
C GLY A 93 -4.87 -0.60 9.76
N PHE A 94 -4.57 -1.58 10.63
CA PHE A 94 -5.56 -2.52 11.16
C PHE A 94 -6.05 -2.01 12.52
N ARG A 95 -7.34 -1.71 12.61
CA ARG A 95 -7.97 -1.09 13.78
C ARG A 95 -9.15 -1.93 14.27
N SER A 96 -9.78 -1.50 15.37
CA SER A 96 -11.00 -2.16 15.84
C SER A 96 -12.07 -2.17 14.76
N LEU A 97 -12.80 -3.29 14.65
CA LEU A 97 -13.83 -3.51 13.63
C LEU A 97 -14.83 -2.35 13.57
N ARG A 98 -15.28 -1.83 14.73
CA ARG A 98 -16.21 -0.70 14.81
C ARG A 98 -15.65 0.55 14.11
N ARG A 99 -14.37 0.87 14.33
CA ARG A 99 -13.74 2.04 13.72
C ARG A 99 -13.52 1.83 12.23
N THR A 100 -13.13 0.63 11.82
CA THR A 100 -12.96 0.29 10.40
C THR A 100 -14.28 0.37 9.65
N VAL A 101 -15.37 -0.18 10.19
CA VAL A 101 -16.71 -0.05 9.58
C VAL A 101 -17.09 1.42 9.44
N LEU A 102 -16.96 2.23 10.50
CA LEU A 102 -17.27 3.66 10.43
C LEU A 102 -16.43 4.39 9.39
N ALA A 103 -15.11 4.16 9.37
CA ALA A 103 -14.21 4.75 8.40
C ALA A 103 -14.59 4.35 6.96
N CYS A 104 -14.84 3.06 6.72
CA CYS A 104 -15.27 2.56 5.41
C CYS A 104 -16.61 3.17 4.97
N THR A 105 -17.59 3.30 5.86
CA THR A 105 -18.89 3.89 5.52
C THR A 105 -18.74 5.36 5.16
N LEU A 106 -18.01 6.15 5.97
CA LEU A 106 -17.81 7.58 5.70
C LEU A 106 -16.99 7.80 4.42
N THR A 107 -15.91 7.04 4.24
CA THR A 107 -15.08 7.12 3.05
C THR A 107 -15.82 6.65 1.81
N GLY A 108 -16.57 5.54 1.91
CA GLY A 108 -17.41 5.05 0.82
C GLY A 108 -18.47 6.06 0.41
N ALA A 109 -19.16 6.69 1.36
CA ALA A 109 -20.14 7.74 1.08
C ALA A 109 -19.49 8.97 0.41
N ALA A 110 -18.33 9.42 0.92
CA ALA A 110 -17.60 10.55 0.33
C ALA A 110 -17.09 10.24 -1.09
N CYS A 111 -16.47 9.07 -1.29
CA CYS A 111 -16.01 8.59 -2.59
C CYS A 111 -17.15 8.43 -3.59
N CYS A 112 -18.29 7.89 -3.15
CA CYS A 112 -19.50 7.78 -3.97
C CYS A 112 -20.02 9.16 -4.38
N LEU A 113 -20.13 10.11 -3.44
CA LEU A 113 -20.54 11.48 -3.74
C LEU A 113 -19.58 12.14 -4.74
N ILE A 114 -18.26 12.04 -4.52
CA ILE A 114 -17.25 12.57 -5.45
C ILE A 114 -17.42 11.94 -6.84
N ALA A 115 -17.58 10.62 -6.92
CA ALA A 115 -17.73 9.93 -8.20
C ALA A 115 -19.02 10.37 -8.94
N LEU A 116 -20.12 10.57 -8.22
CA LEU A 116 -21.38 11.07 -8.77
C LEU A 116 -21.29 12.52 -9.23
N LEU A 117 -20.51 13.36 -8.56
CA LEU A 117 -20.31 14.77 -8.93
C LEU A 117 -19.35 14.93 -10.12
N MET A 118 -18.35 14.06 -10.22
CA MET A 118 -17.34 14.11 -11.28
C MET A 118 -17.78 13.39 -12.56
N THR A 119 -18.84 12.56 -12.51
CA THR A 119 -19.35 11.84 -13.67
C THR A 119 -20.65 12.46 -14.17
N PRO A 120 -20.80 12.76 -15.47
CA PRO A 120 -22.07 13.25 -16.02
C PRO A 120 -23.21 12.24 -15.78
N ALA A 121 -24.46 12.74 -15.69
CA ALA A 121 -25.65 12.00 -15.30
C ALA A 121 -26.19 11.03 -16.38
N ASP A 122 -25.31 10.18 -16.91
CA ASP A 122 -25.62 9.17 -17.92
C ASP A 122 -25.85 7.77 -17.30
N PRO A 123 -26.34 6.77 -18.06
CA PRO A 123 -26.43 5.35 -17.65
C PRO A 123 -25.09 4.72 -17.18
N SER A 124 -23.99 5.46 -17.28
CA SER A 124 -22.63 5.12 -16.86
C SER A 124 -22.45 4.88 -15.35
N ARG A 125 -23.47 5.12 -14.51
CA ARG A 125 -23.38 4.86 -13.06
C ARG A 125 -23.16 3.37 -12.73
N THR A 126 -23.79 2.47 -13.47
CA THR A 126 -23.54 1.02 -13.34
C THR A 126 -22.12 0.67 -13.76
N ALA A 127 -21.59 1.36 -14.79
CA ALA A 127 -20.20 1.20 -15.20
C ALA A 127 -19.23 1.66 -14.12
N LEU A 128 -19.49 2.78 -13.42
CA LEU A 128 -18.66 3.21 -12.28
C LEU A 128 -18.58 2.12 -11.19
N PHE A 129 -19.72 1.53 -10.83
CA PHE A 129 -19.75 0.45 -9.85
C PHE A 129 -18.98 -0.78 -10.33
N TYR A 130 -19.16 -1.16 -11.59
CA TYR A 130 -18.40 -2.25 -12.20
C TYR A 130 -16.89 -1.99 -12.14
N LEU A 131 -16.45 -0.81 -12.56
CA LEU A 131 -15.04 -0.42 -12.56
C LEU A 131 -14.46 -0.36 -11.15
N PHE A 132 -15.25 0.10 -10.18
CA PHE A 132 -14.86 0.07 -8.78
C PHE A 132 -14.59 -1.37 -8.33
N LEU A 133 -15.50 -2.31 -8.61
CA LEU A 133 -15.30 -3.72 -8.28
C LEU A 133 -14.11 -4.33 -9.02
N LEU A 134 -13.90 -3.96 -10.28
CA LEU A 134 -12.76 -4.41 -11.09
C LEU A 134 -11.42 -3.97 -10.48
N TYR A 135 -11.33 -2.71 -10.03
CA TYR A 135 -10.11 -2.17 -9.45
C TYR A 135 -9.94 -2.46 -7.95
N LEU A 136 -10.98 -2.95 -7.26
CA LEU A 136 -10.93 -3.18 -5.82
C LEU A 136 -9.83 -4.17 -5.40
N PRO A 137 -9.63 -5.35 -6.04
CA PRO A 137 -8.54 -6.25 -5.71
C PRO A 137 -7.16 -5.58 -5.82
N THR A 138 -6.92 -4.84 -6.90
CA THR A 138 -5.68 -4.09 -7.14
C THR A 138 -5.50 -3.00 -6.10
N GLY A 139 -6.57 -2.27 -5.74
CA GLY A 139 -6.55 -1.23 -4.71
C GLY A 139 -6.20 -1.78 -3.32
N ILE A 140 -6.73 -2.96 -2.97
CA ILE A 140 -6.37 -3.64 -1.71
C ILE A 140 -4.91 -4.08 -1.72
N ALA A 141 -4.47 -4.75 -2.79
CA ALA A 141 -3.09 -5.19 -2.94
C ALA A 141 -2.10 -4.02 -2.88
N ALA A 142 -2.40 -2.93 -3.59
CA ALA A 142 -1.61 -1.70 -3.56
C ALA A 142 -1.56 -1.10 -2.14
N ALA A 143 -2.70 -1.00 -1.45
CA ALA A 143 -2.77 -0.54 -0.06
C ALA A 143 -1.81 -1.35 0.83
N MET A 144 -1.85 -2.69 0.71
CA MET A 144 -1.04 -3.61 1.48
C MET A 144 0.46 -3.55 1.16
N VAL A 145 0.84 -3.51 -0.12
CA VAL A 145 2.26 -3.50 -0.52
C VAL A 145 2.89 -2.11 -0.33
N CYS A 146 2.26 -1.06 -0.88
CA CYS A 146 2.86 0.27 -0.88
C CYS A 146 2.75 0.93 0.51
N TRP A 147 1.57 0.96 1.13
CA TRP A 147 1.39 1.71 2.38
C TRP A 147 1.61 0.87 3.63
N VAL A 148 0.99 -0.31 3.70
CA VAL A 148 1.11 -1.16 4.90
C VAL A 148 2.51 -1.75 5.02
N LEU A 149 3.06 -2.35 3.96
CA LEU A 149 4.40 -2.94 4.00
C LEU A 149 5.49 -1.87 3.88
N ALA A 150 5.64 -1.23 2.71
CA ALA A 150 6.75 -0.31 2.50
C ALA A 150 6.62 0.96 3.35
N GLY A 151 5.44 1.58 3.42
CA GLY A 151 5.19 2.80 4.19
C GLY A 151 5.50 2.66 5.68
N THR A 152 5.08 1.56 6.33
CA THR A 152 5.37 1.37 7.78
C THR A 152 6.84 1.07 8.06
N HIS A 153 7.51 0.30 7.20
CA HIS A 153 8.94 -0.01 7.36
C HIS A 153 9.80 1.23 7.16
N LEU A 154 9.46 2.05 6.16
CA LEU A 154 10.11 3.34 5.95
C LEU A 154 9.87 4.29 7.11
N GLN A 155 8.63 4.40 7.59
CA GLN A 155 8.32 5.24 8.74
C GLN A 155 9.09 4.81 10.00
N ALA A 156 9.27 3.50 10.20
CA ALA A 156 10.08 2.96 11.30
C ALA A 156 11.57 3.32 11.13
N LEU A 157 12.10 3.30 9.91
CA LEU A 157 13.50 3.65 9.62
C LEU A 157 13.80 5.11 9.95
N VAL A 158 12.92 6.04 9.58
CA VAL A 158 13.10 7.48 9.83
C VAL A 158 12.45 7.95 11.13
N ARG A 159 12.13 7.02 12.04
CA ARG A 159 11.49 7.34 13.33
C ARG A 159 12.37 8.21 14.23
N SER A 160 13.70 8.14 14.09
CA SER A 160 14.64 8.99 14.83
C SER A 160 14.47 10.48 14.54
N GLY A 161 13.97 10.84 13.35
CA GLY A 161 13.63 12.22 12.99
C GLY A 161 12.23 12.68 13.45
N GLY A 162 11.54 11.87 14.25
CA GLY A 162 10.20 12.16 14.76
C GLY A 162 9.09 12.09 13.70
N ALA A 163 7.89 12.55 14.07
CA ALA A 163 6.72 12.53 13.19
C ALA A 163 6.89 13.42 11.95
N ILE A 164 7.59 14.55 12.11
CA ILE A 164 7.81 15.56 11.05
C ILE A 164 8.67 14.99 9.91
N ALA A 165 9.69 14.19 10.20
CA ALA A 165 10.48 13.55 9.14
C ALA A 165 9.81 12.27 8.61
N SER A 166 9.17 11.50 9.50
CA SER A 166 8.70 10.15 9.15
C SER A 166 7.44 10.12 8.27
N ILE A 167 6.49 11.03 8.49
CA ILE A 167 5.24 11.07 7.72
C ILE A 167 5.49 11.53 6.27
N PRO A 168 6.19 12.65 5.99
CA PRO A 168 6.46 13.08 4.63
C PRO A 168 7.28 12.07 3.84
N THR A 169 8.28 11.45 4.48
CA THR A 169 9.07 10.38 3.84
C THR A 169 8.19 9.21 3.43
N GLY A 170 7.30 8.76 4.33
CA GLY A 170 6.31 7.73 4.02
C GLY A 170 5.41 8.13 2.85
N ILE A 171 4.89 9.36 2.84
CA ILE A 171 4.02 9.86 1.76
C ILE A 171 4.76 9.86 0.41
N VAL A 172 5.94 10.48 0.34
CA VAL A 172 6.68 10.62 -0.91
C VAL A 172 7.03 9.26 -1.50
N ILE A 173 7.61 8.36 -0.69
CA ILE A 173 8.04 7.06 -1.22
C ILE A 173 6.84 6.20 -1.61
N THR A 174 5.80 6.13 -0.79
CA THR A 174 4.61 5.32 -1.13
C THR A 174 3.88 5.85 -2.36
N ALA A 175 3.83 7.17 -2.56
CA ALA A 175 3.28 7.76 -3.77
C ALA A 175 4.11 7.44 -5.03
N ILE A 176 5.45 7.49 -4.94
CA ILE A 176 6.35 7.10 -6.03
C ILE A 176 6.16 5.62 -6.39
N LEU A 177 6.18 4.74 -5.37
CA LEU A 177 5.95 3.30 -5.58
C LEU A 177 4.60 3.05 -6.25
N PHE A 178 3.53 3.67 -5.77
CA PHE A 178 2.22 3.51 -6.39
C PHE A 178 2.17 4.07 -7.83
N GLY A 179 2.77 5.23 -8.09
CA GLY A 179 2.86 5.79 -9.43
C GLY A 179 3.59 4.87 -10.42
N LEU A 180 4.70 4.25 -9.98
CA LEU A 180 5.40 3.23 -10.77
C LEU A 180 4.53 2.00 -11.02
N THR A 181 3.76 1.55 -10.04
CA THR A 181 2.76 0.49 -10.22
C THR A 181 1.74 0.87 -11.29
N ILE A 182 1.17 2.08 -11.24
CA ILE A 182 0.22 2.58 -12.26
C ILE A 182 0.84 2.62 -13.66
N ARG A 183 2.12 2.97 -13.76
CA ARG A 183 2.82 2.99 -15.05
C ARG A 183 2.94 1.62 -15.69
N VAL A 184 3.21 0.58 -14.89
CA VAL A 184 3.31 -0.82 -15.36
C VAL A 184 1.95 -1.37 -15.76
N HIS A 185 0.93 -0.93 -15.02
CA HIS A 185 -0.47 -1.21 -15.24
C HIS A 185 -1.03 -0.63 -16.55
N THR A 186 -0.43 0.44 -17.06
CA THR A 186 -0.96 1.18 -18.21
C THR A 186 -0.13 0.86 -19.46
N PRO A 187 -0.69 0.18 -20.49
CA PRO A 187 -0.01 0.05 -21.78
C PRO A 187 0.29 1.44 -22.36
N ALA A 188 1.23 1.55 -23.30
CA ALA A 188 1.72 2.83 -23.84
C ALA A 188 0.69 3.59 -24.73
N THR A 189 -0.60 3.36 -24.51
CA THR A 189 -1.71 3.85 -25.32
C THR A 189 -2.27 5.15 -24.73
N GLY A 190 -1.84 6.29 -25.26
CA GLY A 190 -2.62 7.54 -25.32
C GLY A 190 -2.90 8.33 -24.04
N LEU A 191 -2.67 7.80 -22.82
CA LEU A 191 -2.72 8.63 -21.60
C LEU A 191 -1.49 9.55 -21.54
N ALA A 192 -1.72 10.86 -21.42
CA ALA A 192 -0.67 11.88 -21.53
C ALA A 192 0.42 11.78 -20.44
N ASP A 193 0.10 11.24 -19.26
CA ASP A 193 1.09 10.91 -18.22
C ASP A 193 0.51 9.98 -17.12
N PRO A 194 0.56 8.64 -17.30
CA PRO A 194 0.07 7.70 -16.29
C PRO A 194 0.92 7.70 -15.01
N LEU A 195 2.21 8.04 -15.09
CA LEU A 195 3.09 8.09 -13.92
C LEU A 195 2.75 9.29 -13.04
N GLY A 196 2.70 10.50 -13.60
CA GLY A 196 2.35 11.70 -12.84
C GLY A 196 0.96 11.63 -12.23
N THR A 197 -0.04 11.15 -12.99
CA THR A 197 -1.41 10.94 -12.49
C THR A 197 -1.44 9.90 -11.37
N GLY A 198 -0.68 8.81 -11.53
CA GLY A 198 -0.53 7.77 -10.51
C GLY A 198 0.13 8.29 -9.23
N ILE A 199 1.20 9.10 -9.35
CA ILE A 199 1.85 9.75 -8.20
C ILE A 199 0.88 10.67 -7.49
N LEU A 200 0.11 11.49 -8.20
CA LEU A 200 -0.88 12.39 -7.58
C LEU A 200 -1.94 11.63 -6.80
N LEU A 201 -2.51 10.56 -7.39
CA LEU A 201 -3.42 9.67 -6.68
C LEU A 201 -2.73 9.02 -5.47
N GLY A 202 -1.48 8.60 -5.63
CA GLY A 202 -0.64 8.04 -4.58
C GLY A 202 -0.42 9.00 -3.41
N ILE A 203 -0.17 10.28 -3.67
CA ILE A 203 -0.05 11.33 -2.64
C ILE A 203 -1.38 11.47 -1.88
N GLY A 204 -2.50 11.56 -2.60
CA GLY A 204 -3.83 11.66 -1.97
C GLY A 204 -4.15 10.46 -1.08
N ALA A 205 -3.92 9.25 -1.59
CA ALA A 205 -4.11 8.02 -0.83
C ALA A 205 -3.13 7.89 0.35
N ALA A 206 -1.88 8.35 0.22
CA ALA A 206 -0.92 8.36 1.30
C ALA A 206 -1.32 9.32 2.42
N LEU A 207 -1.67 10.57 2.09
CA LEU A 207 -2.18 11.53 3.05
C LEU A 207 -3.37 10.96 3.82
N PHE A 208 -4.32 10.36 3.08
CA PHE A 208 -5.49 9.71 3.67
C PHE A 208 -5.09 8.53 4.58
N PHE A 209 -4.24 7.62 4.11
CA PHE A 209 -3.78 6.46 4.89
C PHE A 209 -3.06 6.89 6.17
N PHE A 210 -2.14 7.85 6.10
CA PHE A 210 -1.39 8.29 7.27
C PHE A 210 -2.27 9.04 8.28
N ALA A 211 -3.30 9.75 7.82
CA ALA A 211 -4.28 10.43 8.67
C ALA A 211 -5.29 9.46 9.32
N VAL A 212 -5.94 8.61 8.54
CA VAL A 212 -7.00 7.71 9.04
C VAL A 212 -6.41 6.45 9.67
N ARG A 213 -5.30 5.93 9.11
CA ARG A 213 -4.69 4.63 9.38
C ARG A 213 -5.73 3.51 9.32
N ASP A 214 -6.34 3.35 8.16
CA ASP A 214 -7.28 2.26 7.91
C ASP A 214 -7.08 1.72 6.50
N VAL A 215 -6.66 0.45 6.41
CA VAL A 215 -6.34 -0.18 5.12
C VAL A 215 -7.56 -0.30 4.21
N TYR A 216 -8.73 -0.61 4.78
CA TYR A 216 -9.96 -0.80 4.01
C TYR A 216 -10.43 0.52 3.39
N ALA A 217 -10.47 1.57 4.21
CA ALA A 217 -10.84 2.89 3.73
C ALA A 217 -9.87 3.40 2.65
N THR A 218 -8.56 3.17 2.83
CA THR A 218 -7.56 3.50 1.80
C THR A 218 -7.77 2.70 0.52
N SER A 219 -8.12 1.41 0.60
CA SER A 219 -8.45 0.61 -0.60
C SER A 219 -9.65 1.17 -1.37
N ILE A 220 -10.68 1.67 -0.67
CA ILE A 220 -11.84 2.33 -1.30
C ILE A 220 -11.40 3.63 -2.02
N VAL A 221 -10.55 4.44 -1.39
CA VAL A 221 -9.98 5.65 -2.01
C VAL A 221 -9.20 5.31 -3.28
N LEU A 222 -8.35 4.28 -3.22
CA LEU A 222 -7.55 3.85 -4.37
C LEU A 222 -8.41 3.30 -5.50
N ALA A 223 -9.36 2.42 -5.20
CA ALA A 223 -10.29 1.89 -6.20
C ALA A 223 -11.08 3.02 -6.87
N THR A 224 -11.67 3.92 -6.08
CA THR A 224 -12.42 5.07 -6.61
C THR A 224 -11.55 6.00 -7.43
N GLY A 225 -10.36 6.35 -6.93
CA GLY A 225 -9.42 7.20 -7.66
C GLY A 225 -8.97 6.58 -8.98
N MET A 226 -8.80 5.27 -9.02
CA MET A 226 -8.50 4.57 -10.27
C MET A 226 -9.66 4.62 -11.27
N VAL A 227 -10.91 4.49 -10.81
CA VAL A 227 -12.10 4.67 -11.66
C VAL A 227 -12.13 6.07 -12.28
N LEU A 228 -11.88 7.11 -11.48
CA LEU A 228 -12.02 8.50 -11.91
C LEU A 228 -10.87 8.97 -12.81
N LEU A 229 -9.64 8.53 -12.53
CA LEU A 229 -8.45 9.01 -13.22
C LEU A 229 -8.02 8.12 -14.38
N PHE A 230 -8.45 6.86 -14.40
CA PHE A 230 -8.10 5.90 -15.45
C PHE A 230 -9.31 5.18 -16.08
N PRO A 231 -10.42 5.87 -16.39
CA PRO A 231 -11.62 5.21 -16.93
C PRO A 231 -11.36 4.51 -18.27
N ALA A 232 -10.48 5.06 -19.10
CA ALA A 232 -10.12 4.50 -20.40
C ALA A 232 -9.38 3.16 -20.32
N ARG A 233 -8.81 2.79 -19.16
CA ARG A 233 -8.08 1.52 -18.99
C ARG A 233 -8.98 0.29 -18.98
N ALA A 234 -10.27 0.49 -18.85
CA ALA A 234 -11.24 -0.59 -18.77
C ALA A 234 -12.08 -0.75 -20.05
N GLY A 235 -11.79 0.05 -21.09
CA GLY A 235 -12.59 0.10 -22.31
C GLY A 235 -13.96 0.78 -22.12
N THR A 236 -14.61 1.16 -23.20
CA THR A 236 -15.92 1.85 -23.18
C THR A 236 -17.13 0.90 -23.15
N GLY A 237 -16.90 -0.42 -23.04
CA GLY A 237 -17.97 -1.41 -23.08
C GLY A 237 -17.50 -2.77 -22.60
N ILE A 238 -17.39 -2.93 -21.28
CA ILE A 238 -17.11 -4.24 -20.71
C ILE A 238 -18.38 -5.09 -20.78
N PRO A 239 -18.34 -6.29 -21.40
CA PRO A 239 -19.52 -7.14 -21.49
C PRO A 239 -20.12 -7.43 -20.11
N GLU A 240 -21.44 -7.27 -19.96
CA GLU A 240 -22.15 -7.62 -18.72
C GLU A 240 -21.94 -9.08 -18.32
N SER A 241 -21.63 -9.96 -19.29
CA SER A 241 -21.29 -11.36 -19.06
C SER A 241 -20.06 -11.58 -18.17
N LEU A 242 -19.20 -10.57 -18.01
CA LEU A 242 -18.02 -10.63 -17.14
C LEU A 242 -18.29 -10.16 -15.71
N LEU A 243 -19.44 -9.53 -15.45
CA LEU A 243 -19.82 -9.02 -14.13
C LEU A 243 -19.73 -10.09 -13.03
N PRO A 244 -20.21 -11.34 -13.22
CA PRO A 244 -20.06 -12.38 -12.19
C PRO A 244 -18.60 -12.66 -11.84
N GLY A 245 -17.70 -12.65 -12.84
CA GLY A 245 -16.27 -12.84 -12.65
C GLY A 245 -15.64 -11.69 -11.87
N VAL A 246 -15.99 -10.45 -12.20
CA VAL A 246 -15.51 -9.26 -11.47
C VAL A 246 -16.01 -9.25 -10.03
N VAL A 247 -17.30 -9.50 -9.80
CA VAL A 247 -17.89 -9.58 -8.46
C VAL A 247 -17.21 -10.68 -7.65
N PHE A 248 -16.98 -11.85 -8.25
CA PHE A 248 -16.29 -12.95 -7.61
C PHE A 248 -14.86 -12.56 -7.17
N CYS A 249 -14.09 -11.93 -8.06
CA CYS A 249 -12.74 -11.47 -7.75
C CYS A 249 -12.70 -10.40 -6.65
N ALA A 250 -13.59 -9.41 -6.72
CA ALA A 250 -13.72 -8.37 -5.70
C ALA A 250 -14.08 -8.96 -4.34
N PHE A 251 -15.05 -9.88 -4.30
CA PHE A 251 -15.46 -10.57 -3.09
C PHE A 251 -14.32 -11.41 -2.50
N LEU A 252 -13.61 -12.16 -3.34
CA LEU A 252 -12.47 -12.98 -2.92
C LEU A 252 -11.35 -12.13 -2.30
N ALA A 253 -11.04 -10.98 -2.90
CA ALA A 253 -10.05 -10.03 -2.38
C ALA A 253 -10.47 -9.43 -1.02
N VAL A 254 -11.75 -9.06 -0.86
CA VAL A 254 -12.29 -8.56 0.41
C VAL A 254 -12.26 -9.65 1.48
N LEU A 255 -12.64 -10.89 1.15
CA LEU A 255 -12.55 -12.02 2.07
C LEU A 255 -11.11 -12.30 2.51
N ALA A 256 -10.14 -12.21 1.60
CA ALA A 256 -8.73 -12.36 1.95
C ALA A 256 -8.29 -11.27 2.95
N LEU A 257 -8.66 -10.00 2.72
CA LEU A 257 -8.35 -8.91 3.63
C LEU A 257 -9.03 -9.09 5.00
N LEU A 258 -10.28 -9.55 5.03
CA LEU A 258 -11.01 -9.86 6.27
C LEU A 258 -10.34 -11.01 7.04
N ALA A 259 -9.91 -12.07 6.33
CA ALA A 259 -9.19 -13.19 6.95
C ALA A 259 -7.85 -12.73 7.55
N ILE A 260 -7.11 -11.88 6.85
CA ILE A 260 -5.87 -11.24 7.35
C ILE A 260 -6.16 -10.41 8.60
N HIS A 261 -7.21 -9.59 8.57
CA HIS A 261 -7.58 -8.77 9.71
C HIS A 261 -7.97 -9.63 10.92
N GLY A 262 -8.78 -10.67 10.71
CA GLY A 262 -9.12 -11.65 11.75
C GLY A 262 -7.90 -12.37 12.31
N TYR A 263 -6.94 -12.72 11.45
CA TYR A 263 -5.66 -13.30 11.87
C TYR A 263 -4.87 -12.35 12.79
N PHE A 264 -4.76 -11.06 12.42
CA PHE A 264 -4.05 -10.08 13.22
C PHE A 264 -4.70 -9.83 14.57
N VAL A 265 -6.03 -9.64 14.60
CA VAL A 265 -6.78 -9.42 15.85
C VAL A 265 -6.63 -10.60 16.83
N ARG A 266 -6.54 -11.84 16.32
CA ARG A 266 -6.38 -13.04 17.16
C ARG A 266 -4.95 -13.25 17.65
N THR A 267 -3.95 -12.84 16.86
CA THR A 267 -2.55 -13.19 17.09
C THR A 267 -1.77 -12.08 17.79
N TYR A 268 -2.18 -10.82 17.62
CA TYR A 268 -1.44 -9.66 18.12
C TYR A 268 -2.35 -8.78 18.98
N THR A 269 -1.99 -8.64 20.26
CA THR A 269 -2.56 -7.63 21.15
C THR A 269 -1.90 -6.28 20.91
N THR A 270 -2.71 -5.24 20.74
CA THR A 270 -2.23 -3.86 20.66
C THR A 270 -1.71 -3.44 22.03
N VAL A 271 -0.39 -3.47 22.21
CA VAL A 271 0.24 -2.92 23.41
C VAL A 271 0.18 -1.40 23.30
N ILE A 272 -0.62 -0.76 24.14
CA ILE A 272 -0.60 0.68 24.33
C ILE A 272 0.64 0.98 25.17
N VAL A 273 1.68 1.52 24.54
CA VAL A 273 2.83 2.06 25.29
C VAL A 273 2.34 3.33 25.97
N VAL A 274 2.04 3.23 27.27
CA VAL A 274 1.87 4.41 28.12
C VAL A 274 3.23 5.12 28.10
N PRO A 275 3.32 6.41 27.72
CA PRO A 275 4.57 7.14 27.84
C PRO A 275 4.97 7.07 29.30
N ASP A 276 6.09 6.41 29.60
CA ASP A 276 6.58 6.32 30.96
C ASP A 276 6.68 7.73 31.53
N SER A 277 6.16 7.85 32.75
CA SER A 277 6.36 8.94 33.69
C SER A 277 7.76 9.53 33.58
N PRO A 278 7.92 10.85 33.79
CA PRO A 278 9.20 11.54 33.65
C PRO A 278 10.29 10.75 34.38
N ILE A 279 11.35 10.41 33.64
CA ILE A 279 12.55 9.76 34.18
C ILE A 279 12.97 10.60 35.39
N PRO A 280 13.03 10.04 36.62
CA PRO A 280 13.51 10.76 37.77
C PRO A 280 14.91 11.26 37.43
N ASN A 281 15.09 12.58 37.45
CA ASN A 281 16.36 13.19 37.12
C ASN A 281 17.40 12.67 38.13
N PRO A 282 18.42 11.88 37.72
CA PRO A 282 19.37 11.26 38.65
C PRO A 282 20.35 12.28 39.27
N GLY A 283 20.03 13.57 39.24
CA GLY A 283 20.88 14.66 39.70
C GLY A 283 20.28 15.57 40.77
N HIS A 284 19.15 15.18 41.39
CA HIS A 284 18.65 15.88 42.58
C HIS A 284 18.84 14.99 43.82
N GLU A 285 20.10 14.85 44.23
CA GLU A 285 20.39 14.55 45.63
C GLU A 285 20.07 15.81 46.43
N ASP A 286 19.05 15.77 47.28
CA ASP A 286 18.79 16.80 48.27
C ASP A 286 19.93 16.77 49.30
N PRO A 287 20.74 17.83 49.44
CA PRO A 287 21.71 17.94 50.51
C PRO A 287 20.98 18.42 51.77
N GLY A 288 20.46 17.49 52.57
CA GLY A 288 20.12 17.79 53.96
C GLY A 288 18.90 17.08 54.52
N SER A 289 19.14 15.97 55.21
CA SER A 289 18.41 15.58 56.43
C SER A 289 19.28 14.67 57.28
#